data_AF-A0AAN6NQK8-F1
#
_entry.id   AF-A0AAN6NQK8-F1
#
_cell.length_a   1.000
_cell.length_b   1.000
_cell.length_c   1.000
_cell.angle_alpha   90.00
_cell.angle_beta   90.00
_cell.angle_gamma   90.00
#
_symmetry.space_group_name_H-M   'P 1'
#
loop_
_entity.id
_entity.type
_entity.pdbx_description
1 polymer ?
#
loop_
_entity_poly.entity_id
_entity_poly.type
_entity_poly.pdbx_seq_one_letter_code
_entity_poly.pdbx_strand_id
1 'polypeptide(L)'
;MGDSTTSQVSPTGDIILVVGPPEEKQLRLRVSSTILRSASKVFDAMFSPPWIESTRTLSPESPKDIELPEDDAEAMKAICYAIHHRPEMIPFVDTSGKQILQAVRTIDKYDLSTAMQLVTDRWLRHQLPAKSVEDLLYMAAAASVLKNHEAFSKLTWLAMITHKGSYRPLLNDDRFKELFPAGFFCKHCPLPYNLAKLVYRNCRVKRLKYHVGRFLCAFCAHKWPLTPT
;
A
#
# COMPACT_ATOMS: atom_id res chain seq x y z
N MET A 1 -6.83 -19.54 27.44
CA MET A 1 -6.33 -18.16 27.57
C MET A 1 -4.89 -18.16 27.12
N GLY A 2 -4.65 -17.90 25.83
CA GLY A 2 -3.30 -17.83 25.27
C GLY A 2 -2.69 -16.48 25.63
N ASP A 3 -1.47 -16.50 26.16
CA ASP A 3 -0.72 -15.30 26.53
C ASP A 3 -0.55 -14.37 25.32
N SER A 4 -1.25 -13.23 25.34
CA SER A 4 -1.18 -12.23 24.27
C SER A 4 0.08 -11.38 24.48
N THR A 5 1.21 -11.85 23.95
CA THR A 5 2.49 -11.12 24.03
C THR A 5 2.34 -9.71 23.44
N THR A 6 2.46 -8.69 24.28
CA THR A 6 2.38 -7.28 23.85
C THR A 6 3.72 -6.83 23.29
N SER A 7 3.74 -6.44 22.01
CA SER A 7 4.93 -5.90 21.36
C SER A 7 5.24 -4.51 21.90
N GLN A 8 6.44 -4.34 22.45
CA GLN A 8 6.89 -3.07 23.03
C GLN A 8 7.44 -2.15 21.93
N VAL A 9 6.55 -1.41 21.24
CA VAL A 9 6.93 -0.43 20.21
C VAL A 9 7.50 0.84 20.86
N SER A 10 6.95 1.25 22.00
CA SER A 10 7.47 2.35 22.83
C SER A 10 7.64 1.91 24.28
N PRO A 11 8.81 2.09 24.92
CA PRO A 11 9.00 1.76 26.34
C PRO A 11 8.15 2.66 27.25
N THR A 12 7.90 3.89 26.81
CA THR A 12 7.07 4.90 27.51
C THR A 12 5.67 4.98 26.92
N GLY A 13 5.21 3.92 26.23
CA GLY A 13 3.89 3.92 25.63
C GLY A 13 2.78 3.97 26.68
N ASP A 14 1.81 4.84 26.45
CA ASP A 14 0.66 5.18 27.29
C ASP A 14 -0.66 4.60 26.74
N ILE A 15 -0.60 3.93 25.59
CA ILE A 15 -1.71 3.17 25.02
C ILE A 15 -1.24 1.81 24.48
N ILE A 16 -2.17 0.87 24.40
CA ILE A 16 -2.00 -0.42 23.73
C ILE A 16 -3.03 -0.49 22.61
N LEU A 17 -2.57 -0.52 21.35
CA LEU A 17 -3.46 -0.84 20.24
C LEU A 17 -3.67 -2.34 20.20
N VAL A 18 -4.93 -2.77 20.22
CA VAL A 18 -5.34 -4.18 20.11
C VAL A 18 -5.89 -4.37 18.70
N VAL A 19 -5.09 -4.95 17.81
CA VAL A 19 -5.33 -4.91 16.36
C VAL A 19 -5.73 -6.28 15.82
N GLY A 20 -6.76 -6.31 14.99
CA GLY A 20 -7.29 -7.51 14.34
C GLY A 20 -8.57 -8.04 14.99
N PRO A 21 -9.26 -8.96 14.31
CA PRO A 21 -10.59 -9.41 14.72
C PRO A 21 -10.56 -10.17 16.05
N PRO A 22 -11.58 -10.00 16.91
CA PRO A 22 -11.62 -10.62 18.24
C PRO A 22 -11.73 -12.15 18.18
N GLU A 23 -12.15 -12.71 17.05
CA GLU A 23 -12.20 -14.16 16.81
C GLU A 23 -10.83 -14.77 16.51
N GLU A 24 -9.82 -13.94 16.19
CA GLU A 24 -8.46 -14.35 15.88
C GLU A 24 -7.46 -13.87 16.95
N LYS A 25 -6.19 -14.25 16.79
CA LYS A 25 -5.12 -13.77 17.67
C LYS A 25 -4.82 -12.30 17.38
N GLN A 26 -5.36 -11.41 18.21
CA GLN A 26 -5.09 -9.97 18.13
C GLN A 26 -3.65 -9.63 18.46
N LEU A 27 -3.10 -8.66 17.73
CA LEU A 27 -1.78 -8.10 17.99
C LEU A 27 -1.89 -6.92 18.95
N ARG A 28 -1.18 -7.01 20.08
CA ARG A 28 -1.12 -5.93 21.08
C ARG A 28 0.16 -5.12 20.88
N LEU A 29 0.01 -3.83 20.62
CA LEU A 29 1.12 -2.91 20.34
C LEU A 29 1.15 -1.78 21.38
N ARG A 30 2.15 -1.78 22.26
CA ARG A 30 2.34 -0.68 23.20
C ARG A 30 3.04 0.49 22.51
N VAL A 31 2.35 1.62 22.38
CA VAL A 31 2.75 2.78 21.57
C VAL A 31 2.53 4.08 22.34
N SER A 32 3.05 5.19 21.83
CA SER A 32 2.84 6.53 22.42
C SER A 32 1.73 7.25 21.68
N SER A 33 0.69 7.64 22.42
CA SER A 33 -0.41 8.44 21.89
C SER A 33 0.10 9.77 21.32
N THR A 34 1.01 10.46 22.02
CA THR A 34 1.60 11.73 21.57
C THR A 34 2.24 11.64 20.18
N ILE A 35 2.99 10.57 19.91
CA ILE A 35 3.63 10.36 18.59
C ILE A 35 2.55 10.11 17.52
N LEU A 36 1.57 9.27 17.82
CA LEU A 36 0.47 8.96 16.90
C LEU A 36 -0.38 10.20 16.56
N ARG A 37 -0.75 11.01 17.56
CA ARG A 37 -1.49 12.27 17.37
C ARG A 37 -0.74 13.25 16.49
N SER A 38 0.57 13.40 16.74
CA SER A 38 1.42 14.29 15.96
C SER A 38 1.53 13.84 14.50
N ALA A 39 1.54 12.53 14.26
CA ALA A 39 1.64 11.96 12.92
C ALA A 39 0.31 11.93 12.15
N SER A 40 -0.84 11.92 12.83
CA SER A 40 -2.15 11.65 12.23
C SER A 40 -3.27 12.42 12.90
N LYS A 41 -4.04 13.15 12.08
CA LYS A 41 -5.28 13.81 12.52
C LYS A 41 -6.36 12.82 12.94
N VAL A 42 -6.37 11.63 12.34
CA VAL A 42 -7.34 10.58 12.68
C VAL A 42 -7.06 10.03 14.07
N PHE A 43 -5.79 9.73 14.37
CA PHE A 43 -5.40 9.35 15.73
C PHE A 43 -5.59 10.49 16.73
N ASP A 44 -5.33 11.74 16.33
CA ASP A 44 -5.59 12.88 17.19
C ASP A 44 -7.07 13.03 17.56
N ALA A 45 -7.98 12.90 16.59
CA ALA A 45 -9.41 12.88 16.85
C ALA A 45 -9.83 11.65 17.69
N MET A 46 -9.32 10.47 17.36
CA MET A 46 -9.63 9.20 18.03
C MET A 46 -9.22 9.22 19.51
N PHE A 47 -8.13 9.90 19.83
CA PHE A 47 -7.63 9.96 21.20
C PHE A 47 -8.18 11.18 21.96
N SER A 48 -8.87 12.10 21.30
CA SER A 48 -9.45 13.27 21.94
C SER A 48 -10.84 12.99 22.53
N PRO A 49 -11.32 13.80 23.50
CA PRO A 49 -12.70 13.71 23.96
C PRO A 49 -13.69 13.82 22.79
N PRO A 50 -14.80 13.05 22.80
CA PRO A 50 -15.30 12.22 23.90
C PRO A 50 -14.74 10.79 23.94
N TRP A 51 -13.92 10.39 22.97
CA TRP A 51 -13.48 8.99 22.77
C TRP A 51 -12.54 8.48 23.85
N ILE A 52 -11.68 9.37 24.35
CA ILE A 52 -10.94 9.15 25.59
C ILE A 52 -11.50 10.12 26.62
N GLU A 53 -12.31 9.57 27.53
CA GLU A 53 -12.88 10.27 28.67
C GLU A 53 -11.85 11.22 29.30
N SER A 54 -12.19 12.50 29.43
CA SER A 54 -11.28 13.56 29.92
C SER A 54 -10.76 13.34 31.34
N THR A 55 -11.28 12.34 32.06
CA THR A 55 -10.95 12.01 33.45
C THR A 55 -9.87 10.92 33.58
N ARG A 56 -9.55 10.18 32.51
CA ARG A 56 -8.46 9.19 32.50
C ARG A 56 -7.27 9.75 31.71
N THR A 57 -6.30 10.31 32.42
CA THR A 57 -5.01 10.68 31.86
C THR A 57 -4.34 9.44 31.29
N LEU A 58 -3.96 9.46 30.01
CA LEU A 58 -3.13 8.41 29.42
C LEU A 58 -1.78 8.38 30.16
N SER A 59 -1.41 7.21 30.66
CA SER A 59 -0.24 7.06 31.52
C SER A 59 0.54 5.79 31.12
N PRO A 60 1.88 5.84 31.09
CA PRO A 60 2.69 4.65 30.90
C PRO A 60 2.53 3.60 32.02
N GLU A 61 2.14 4.01 33.23
CA GLU A 61 1.93 3.11 34.37
C GLU A 61 0.64 2.30 34.23
N SER A 62 -0.36 2.85 33.52
CA SER A 62 -1.64 2.20 33.24
C SER A 62 -2.07 2.49 31.79
N PRO A 63 -1.40 1.88 30.79
CA PRO A 63 -1.67 2.16 29.40
C PRO A 63 -3.08 1.68 29.02
N LYS A 64 -3.80 2.49 28.24
CA LYS A 64 -5.18 2.20 27.85
C LYS A 64 -5.23 1.34 26.59
N ASP A 65 -6.06 0.30 26.60
CA ASP A 65 -6.36 -0.51 25.42
C ASP A 65 -7.29 0.24 24.45
N ILE A 66 -6.94 0.24 23.17
CA ILE A 66 -7.74 0.77 22.06
C ILE A 66 -7.93 -0.35 21.04
N GLU A 67 -9.18 -0.80 20.89
CA GLU A 67 -9.56 -1.89 20.00
C GLU A 67 -9.66 -1.41 18.54
N LEU A 68 -8.97 -2.11 17.64
CA LEU A 68 -8.96 -1.87 16.19
C LEU A 68 -9.27 -3.18 15.45
N PRO A 69 -10.50 -3.71 15.56
CA PRO A 69 -10.83 -5.07 15.13
C PRO A 69 -10.81 -5.26 13.61
N GLU A 70 -11.02 -4.18 12.85
CA GLU A 70 -11.08 -4.21 11.39
C GLU A 70 -9.73 -3.95 10.71
N ASP A 71 -8.70 -3.58 11.48
CA ASP A 71 -7.40 -3.21 10.93
C ASP A 71 -6.47 -4.41 10.78
N ASP A 72 -5.67 -4.38 9.72
CA ASP A 72 -4.63 -5.38 9.50
C ASP A 72 -3.49 -5.21 10.51
N ALA A 73 -3.26 -6.26 11.30
CA ALA A 73 -2.30 -6.26 12.41
C ALA A 73 -0.86 -5.97 11.95
N GLU A 74 -0.41 -6.59 10.86
CA GLU A 74 0.97 -6.43 10.38
C GLU A 74 1.19 -5.07 9.71
N ALA A 75 0.18 -4.54 9.00
CA ALA A 75 0.19 -3.16 8.49
C ALA A 75 0.29 -2.15 9.63
N MET A 76 -0.55 -2.26 10.66
CA MET A 76 -0.54 -1.35 11.81
C MET A 76 0.78 -1.43 12.56
N LYS A 77 1.34 -2.63 12.72
CA LYS A 77 2.65 -2.86 13.33
C LYS A 77 3.78 -2.15 12.57
N ALA A 78 3.83 -2.30 11.24
CA ALA A 78 4.83 -1.63 10.41
C ALA A 78 4.71 -0.11 10.48
N ILE A 79 3.48 0.42 10.49
CA ILE A 79 3.20 1.85 10.70
C ILE A 79 3.72 2.30 12.06
N CYS A 80 3.38 1.58 13.14
CA CYS A 80 3.81 1.93 14.48
C CYS A 80 5.33 1.93 14.59
N TYR A 81 6.04 0.93 14.06
CA TYR A 81 7.51 0.94 14.05
C TYR A 81 8.07 2.15 13.29
N ALA A 82 7.49 2.50 12.14
CA ALA A 82 7.97 3.63 11.34
C ALA A 82 7.83 4.97 12.07
N ILE A 83 6.64 5.30 12.56
CA ILE A 83 6.37 6.59 13.21
C ILE A 83 7.06 6.72 14.57
N HIS A 84 7.38 5.59 15.21
CA HIS A 84 8.18 5.53 16.42
C HIS A 84 9.70 5.52 16.17
N HIS A 85 10.13 5.82 14.94
CA HIS A 85 11.55 5.88 14.55
C HIS A 85 12.31 4.56 14.79
N ARG A 86 11.65 3.43 14.51
CA ARG A 86 12.22 2.08 14.54
C ARG A 86 12.19 1.38 13.17
N PRO A 87 12.71 2.01 12.09
CA PRO A 87 12.63 1.46 10.75
C PRO A 87 13.36 0.12 10.59
N GLU A 88 14.32 -0.20 11.45
CA GLU A 88 15.04 -1.49 11.49
C GLU A 88 14.13 -2.68 11.79
N MET A 89 12.97 -2.44 12.41
CA MET A 89 11.99 -3.47 12.75
C MET A 89 11.02 -3.77 11.59
N ILE A 90 11.11 -3.05 10.46
CA ILE A 90 10.22 -3.20 9.31
C ILE A 90 10.86 -4.16 8.29
N PRO A 91 10.17 -5.26 7.90
CA PRO A 91 10.73 -6.27 6.98
C PRO A 91 10.66 -5.83 5.51
N PHE A 92 11.43 -4.81 5.12
CA PHE A 92 11.37 -4.19 3.79
C PHE A 92 11.60 -5.13 2.60
N VAL A 93 12.42 -6.17 2.75
CA VAL A 93 12.83 -7.06 1.64
C VAL A 93 11.73 -8.08 1.31
N ASP A 94 11.17 -8.70 2.33
CA ASP A 94 10.23 -9.82 2.20
C ASP A 94 8.76 -9.37 2.13
N THR A 95 8.50 -8.06 2.08
CA THR A 95 7.14 -7.54 1.96
C THR A 95 6.60 -7.77 0.54
N SER A 96 5.48 -8.50 0.42
CA SER A 96 4.75 -8.68 -0.84
C SER A 96 4.04 -7.40 -1.29
N GLY A 97 3.71 -7.29 -2.58
CA GLY A 97 2.96 -6.16 -3.12
C GLY A 97 1.59 -6.02 -2.46
N LYS A 98 0.93 -7.15 -2.15
CA LYS A 98 -0.35 -7.17 -1.43
C LYS A 98 -0.23 -6.57 -0.02
N GLN A 99 0.81 -6.94 0.74
CA GLN A 99 1.08 -6.37 2.06
C GLN A 99 1.39 -4.87 1.97
N ILE A 100 2.18 -4.44 0.96
CA ILE A 100 2.43 -3.01 0.72
C ILE A 100 1.13 -2.25 0.46
N LEU A 101 0.24 -2.79 -0.38
CA LEU A 101 -1.05 -2.16 -0.64
C LEU A 101 -1.92 -2.07 0.62
N GLN A 102 -1.99 -3.13 1.43
CA GLN A 102 -2.75 -3.08 2.68
C GLN A 102 -2.18 -2.05 3.64
N ALA A 103 -0.86 -2.01 3.84
CA ALA A 103 -0.21 -0.98 4.63
C ALA A 103 -0.53 0.43 4.11
N VAL A 104 -0.49 0.64 2.79
CA VAL A 104 -0.82 1.93 2.17
C VAL A 104 -2.30 2.31 2.36
N ARG A 105 -3.23 1.36 2.31
CA ARG A 105 -4.63 1.62 2.63
C ARG A 105 -4.81 2.02 4.09
N THR A 106 -4.10 1.38 5.02
CA THR A 106 -4.09 1.78 6.44
C THR A 106 -3.48 3.17 6.60
N ILE A 107 -2.39 3.48 5.89
CA ILE A 107 -1.77 4.82 5.88
C ILE A 107 -2.76 5.88 5.41
N ASP A 108 -3.53 5.61 4.35
CA ASP A 108 -4.56 6.52 3.85
C ASP A 108 -5.73 6.67 4.84
N LYS A 109 -6.24 5.55 5.39
CA LYS A 109 -7.30 5.52 6.41
C LYS A 109 -6.99 6.41 7.61
N TYR A 110 -5.73 6.43 8.05
CA TYR A 110 -5.28 7.19 9.21
C TYR A 110 -4.60 8.52 8.85
N ASP A 111 -4.67 9.02 7.62
CA ASP A 111 -4.02 10.28 7.19
C ASP A 111 -2.52 10.36 7.54
N LEU A 112 -1.79 9.28 7.29
CA LEU A 112 -0.37 9.11 7.65
C LEU A 112 0.60 9.29 6.46
N SER A 113 0.11 9.72 5.30
CA SER A 113 0.88 9.72 4.05
C SER A 113 2.19 10.52 4.16
N THR A 114 2.16 11.67 4.84
CA THR A 114 3.37 12.49 5.08
C THR A 114 4.33 11.80 6.05
N ALA A 115 3.82 11.32 7.19
CA ALA A 115 4.63 10.65 8.21
C ALA A 115 5.31 9.36 7.68
N MET A 116 4.65 8.68 6.74
CA MET A 116 5.10 7.41 6.16
C MET A 116 5.79 7.56 4.80
N GLN A 117 6.08 8.78 4.35
CA GLN A 117 6.61 9.03 3.01
C GLN A 117 7.90 8.25 2.75
N LEU A 118 8.87 8.28 3.68
CA LEU A 118 10.16 7.60 3.49
C LEU A 118 10.02 6.07 3.40
N VAL A 119 9.10 5.50 4.20
CA VAL A 119 8.84 4.05 4.23
C VAL A 119 8.15 3.61 2.94
N THR A 120 7.10 4.33 2.53
CA THR A 120 6.35 4.02 1.30
C THR A 120 7.22 4.19 0.06
N ASP A 121 8.05 5.23 0.00
CA ASP A 121 9.06 5.41 -1.03
C ASP A 121 10.03 4.23 -1.12
N ARG A 122 10.50 3.74 0.03
CA ARG A 122 11.40 2.59 0.09
C ARG A 122 10.72 1.31 -0.40
N TRP A 123 9.48 1.05 0.01
CA TRP A 123 8.68 -0.06 -0.50
C TRP A 123 8.48 0.00 -2.01
N LEU A 124 8.16 1.17 -2.57
CA LEU A 124 7.90 1.33 -4.01
C LEU A 124 9.18 1.31 -4.87
N ARG A 125 10.34 1.64 -4.28
CA ARG A 125 11.65 1.57 -4.97
C ARG A 125 12.25 0.16 -4.97
N HIS A 126 12.08 -0.62 -3.91
CA HIS A 126 12.67 -1.96 -3.82
C HIS A 126 11.89 -2.99 -4.65
N GLN A 127 12.38 -3.21 -5.87
CA GLN A 127 11.82 -4.16 -6.84
C GLN A 127 12.59 -5.49 -6.88
N LEU A 128 13.41 -5.78 -5.86
CA LEU A 128 14.30 -6.94 -5.81
C LEU A 128 14.11 -7.74 -4.52
N PRO A 129 14.00 -9.09 -4.58
CA PRO A 129 14.07 -9.94 -5.77
C PRO A 129 12.88 -9.73 -6.72
N ALA A 130 12.98 -10.26 -7.95
CA ALA A 130 12.03 -10.05 -9.03
C ALA A 130 10.58 -10.26 -8.56
N LYS A 131 9.85 -9.16 -8.36
CA LYS A 131 8.45 -9.17 -7.95
C LYS A 131 7.60 -9.78 -9.07
N SER A 132 6.58 -10.54 -8.70
CA SER A 132 5.62 -11.09 -9.65
C SER A 132 4.83 -9.97 -10.35
N VAL A 133 4.21 -10.24 -11.50
CA VAL A 133 3.31 -9.27 -12.13
C VAL A 133 2.19 -8.83 -11.20
N GLU A 134 1.68 -9.75 -10.36
CA GLU A 134 0.68 -9.47 -9.34
C GLU A 134 1.20 -8.48 -8.30
N ASP A 135 2.38 -8.72 -7.75
CA ASP A 135 3.02 -7.80 -6.80
C ASP A 135 3.21 -6.41 -7.40
N LEU A 136 3.69 -6.34 -8.64
CA LEU A 136 3.90 -5.06 -9.34
C LEU A 136 2.59 -4.31 -9.52
N LEU A 137 1.48 -5.01 -9.80
CA LEU A 137 0.15 -4.40 -9.89
C LEU A 137 -0.38 -3.94 -8.52
N TYR A 138 -0.20 -4.72 -7.45
CA TYR A 138 -0.55 -4.26 -6.10
C TYR A 138 0.26 -3.03 -5.68
N MET A 139 1.57 -3.03 -5.95
CA MET A 139 2.43 -1.88 -5.69
C MET A 139 2.04 -0.67 -6.55
N ALA A 140 1.62 -0.87 -7.80
CA ALA A 140 1.08 0.21 -8.63
C ALA A 140 -0.22 0.77 -8.05
N ALA A 141 -1.13 -0.07 -7.58
CA ALA A 141 -2.33 0.38 -6.87
C ALA A 141 -1.98 1.19 -5.62
N ALA A 142 -0.99 0.74 -4.84
CA ALA A 142 -0.48 1.46 -3.67
C ALA A 142 0.07 2.85 -4.05
N ALA A 143 0.87 2.92 -5.13
CA ALA A 143 1.34 4.19 -5.66
C ALA A 143 0.21 5.12 -6.13
N SER A 144 -0.91 4.56 -6.61
CA SER A 144 -2.10 5.34 -6.96
C SER A 144 -2.78 5.97 -5.74
N VAL A 145 -2.94 5.20 -4.65
CA VAL A 145 -3.50 5.70 -3.37
C VAL A 145 -2.65 6.85 -2.85
N LEU A 146 -1.32 6.69 -2.86
CA LEU A 146 -0.35 7.71 -2.43
C LEU A 146 -0.21 8.90 -3.40
N LYS A 147 -0.92 8.89 -4.54
CA LYS A 147 -0.79 9.89 -5.62
C LYS A 147 0.66 10.01 -6.14
N ASN A 148 1.45 8.95 -6.03
CA ASN A 148 2.83 8.88 -6.52
C ASN A 148 2.84 8.45 -8.00
N HIS A 149 2.60 9.41 -8.90
CA HIS A 149 2.49 9.16 -10.34
C HIS A 149 3.76 8.58 -10.97
N GLU A 150 4.94 8.88 -10.41
CA GLU A 150 6.21 8.37 -10.92
C GLU A 150 6.35 6.87 -10.61
N ALA A 151 6.15 6.49 -9.34
CA ALA A 151 6.18 5.09 -8.93
C ALA A 151 5.11 4.28 -9.68
N PHE A 152 3.89 4.82 -9.78
CA PHE A 152 2.81 4.20 -10.54
C PHE A 152 3.23 3.90 -11.99
N SER A 153 3.78 4.91 -12.68
CA SER A 153 4.21 4.77 -14.08
C SER A 153 5.32 3.73 -14.24
N LYS A 154 6.29 3.71 -13.32
CA LYS A 154 7.40 2.74 -13.34
C LYS A 154 6.92 1.31 -13.09
N LEU A 155 6.08 1.11 -12.08
CA LEU A 155 5.61 -0.22 -11.66
C LEU A 155 4.67 -0.84 -12.69
N THR A 156 3.75 -0.06 -13.25
CA THR A 156 2.88 -0.51 -14.35
C THR A 156 3.68 -0.83 -15.61
N TRP A 157 4.68 -0.01 -15.96
CA TRP A 157 5.58 -0.32 -17.07
C TRP A 157 6.37 -1.61 -16.82
N LEU A 158 6.87 -1.82 -15.60
CA LEU A 158 7.59 -3.04 -15.26
C LEU A 158 6.67 -4.26 -15.36
N ALA A 159 5.46 -4.21 -14.80
CA ALA A 159 4.45 -5.27 -14.93
C ALA A 159 4.19 -5.61 -16.41
N MET A 160 4.12 -4.58 -17.26
CA MET A 160 3.90 -4.74 -18.70
C MET A 160 5.02 -5.51 -19.41
N ILE A 161 6.28 -5.20 -19.09
CA ILE A 161 7.44 -5.75 -19.81
C ILE A 161 7.95 -7.08 -19.23
N THR A 162 7.63 -7.40 -17.97
CA THR A 162 8.07 -8.65 -17.32
C THR A 162 7.09 -9.79 -17.52
N HIS A 163 5.79 -9.51 -17.71
CA HIS A 163 4.79 -10.55 -17.92
C HIS A 163 4.90 -11.17 -19.31
N LYS A 164 5.12 -12.48 -19.36
CA LYS A 164 5.24 -13.25 -20.60
C LYS A 164 3.93 -13.93 -21.03
N GLY A 165 2.86 -13.80 -20.24
CA GLY A 165 1.60 -14.52 -20.43
C GLY A 165 0.40 -13.66 -20.82
N SER A 166 -0.76 -14.31 -20.91
CA SER A 166 -2.03 -13.59 -21.01
C SER A 166 -2.33 -12.91 -19.68
N TYR A 167 -2.85 -11.70 -19.73
CA TYR A 167 -3.34 -10.98 -18.55
C TYR A 167 -4.82 -11.31 -18.23
N ARG A 168 -5.50 -12.10 -19.06
CA ARG A 168 -6.92 -12.48 -18.83
C ARG A 168 -7.20 -13.05 -17.43
N PRO A 169 -6.33 -13.89 -16.83
CA PRO A 169 -6.54 -14.37 -15.47
C PRO A 169 -6.62 -13.21 -14.45
N LEU A 170 -5.70 -12.25 -14.56
CA LEU A 170 -5.68 -11.05 -13.72
C LEU A 170 -6.90 -10.16 -13.94
N LEU A 171 -7.46 -10.15 -15.16
CA LEU A 171 -8.67 -9.37 -15.46
C LEU A 171 -9.94 -9.95 -14.86
N ASN A 172 -9.99 -11.28 -14.76
CA ASN A 172 -11.16 -11.99 -14.28
C ASN A 172 -11.19 -12.07 -12.76
N ASP A 173 -10.04 -11.83 -12.13
CA ASP A 173 -9.87 -11.76 -10.69
C ASP A 173 -10.48 -10.48 -10.11
N ASP A 174 -11.52 -10.63 -9.29
CA ASP A 174 -12.24 -9.53 -8.66
C ASP A 174 -11.32 -8.65 -7.80
N ARG A 175 -10.27 -9.25 -7.20
CA ARG A 175 -9.28 -8.53 -6.40
C ARG A 175 -8.60 -7.43 -7.21
N PHE A 176 -8.36 -7.63 -8.50
CA PHE A 176 -7.69 -6.64 -9.37
C PHE A 176 -8.67 -5.71 -10.09
N LYS A 177 -9.94 -6.11 -10.26
CA LYS A 177 -10.99 -5.24 -10.83
C LYS A 177 -11.26 -4.02 -9.94
N GLU A 178 -11.19 -4.20 -8.63
CA GLU A 178 -11.41 -3.12 -7.66
C GLU A 178 -10.22 -2.17 -7.50
N LEU A 179 -9.01 -2.60 -7.89
CA LEU A 179 -7.79 -1.80 -7.72
C LEU A 179 -7.67 -0.66 -8.73
N PHE A 180 -8.30 -0.79 -9.89
CA PHE A 180 -8.13 0.16 -10.99
C PHE A 180 -9.47 0.50 -11.65
N PRO A 181 -9.68 1.77 -12.08
CA PRO A 181 -10.93 2.18 -12.70
C PRO A 181 -11.33 1.33 -13.91
N ALA A 182 -12.64 1.27 -14.18
CA ALA A 182 -13.18 0.65 -15.38
C ALA A 182 -12.47 1.21 -16.64
N GLY A 183 -11.86 0.31 -17.42
CA GLY A 183 -11.06 0.67 -18.60
C GLY A 183 -9.55 0.63 -18.42
N PHE A 184 -9.02 0.50 -17.19
CA PHE A 184 -7.61 0.15 -16.96
C PHE A 184 -7.25 -1.16 -17.69
N PHE A 185 -8.22 -2.06 -17.72
CA PHE A 185 -8.19 -3.35 -18.37
C PHE A 185 -9.33 -3.46 -19.40
N CYS A 186 -9.08 -3.17 -20.68
CA CYS A 186 -10.11 -3.35 -21.71
C CYS A 186 -10.21 -4.83 -22.13
N LYS A 187 -11.43 -5.38 -22.13
CA LYS A 187 -11.71 -6.77 -22.55
C LYS A 187 -11.40 -7.05 -24.03
N HIS A 188 -11.30 -6.02 -24.87
CA HIS A 188 -11.14 -6.13 -26.33
C HIS A 188 -9.79 -5.59 -26.84
N CYS A 189 -8.99 -4.99 -25.96
CA CYS A 189 -7.65 -4.54 -26.28
C CYS A 189 -6.67 -5.32 -25.42
N PRO A 190 -5.57 -5.87 -25.98
CA PRO A 190 -4.54 -6.44 -25.13
C PRO A 190 -4.09 -5.34 -24.16
N LEU A 191 -4.20 -5.62 -22.87
CA LEU A 191 -3.81 -4.75 -21.75
C LEU A 191 -2.64 -3.80 -21.98
N PRO A 192 -1.55 -4.19 -22.67
CA PRO A 192 -0.49 -3.29 -23.05
C PRO A 192 -0.97 -1.92 -23.57
N TYR A 193 -2.09 -1.84 -24.28
CA TYR A 193 -2.55 -0.56 -24.86
C TYR A 193 -3.14 0.44 -23.84
N ASN A 194 -4.05 0.00 -22.96
CA ASN A 194 -4.68 0.92 -22.00
C ASN A 194 -3.75 1.26 -20.83
N LEU A 195 -2.98 0.29 -20.36
CA LEU A 195 -1.90 0.52 -19.41
C LEU A 195 -0.89 1.49 -20.00
N ALA A 196 -0.39 1.27 -21.23
CA ALA A 196 0.56 2.20 -21.84
C ALA A 196 -0.05 3.58 -22.10
N LYS A 197 -1.33 3.69 -22.49
CA LYS A 197 -2.00 5.00 -22.59
C LYS A 197 -2.04 5.74 -21.25
N LEU A 198 -2.30 5.03 -20.16
CA LEU A 198 -2.35 5.61 -18.83
C LEU A 198 -0.95 6.01 -18.34
N VAL A 199 0.06 5.15 -18.54
CA VAL A 199 1.47 5.49 -18.30
C VAL A 199 1.85 6.71 -19.14
N TYR A 200 1.47 6.76 -20.41
CA TYR A 200 1.77 7.89 -21.28
C TYR A 200 1.10 9.20 -20.83
N ARG A 201 -0.17 9.13 -20.40
CA ARG A 201 -0.93 10.29 -19.88
C ARG A 201 -0.36 10.80 -18.55
N ASN A 202 -0.02 9.91 -17.63
CA ASN A 202 0.33 10.26 -16.25
C ASN A 202 1.84 10.40 -16.00
N CYS A 203 2.69 9.87 -16.88
CA CYS A 203 4.12 9.98 -16.71
C CYS A 203 4.62 11.38 -17.07
N ARG A 204 5.32 12.08 -16.17
CA ARG A 204 5.98 13.37 -16.50
C ARG A 204 7.42 13.21 -17.01
N VAL A 205 7.95 11.99 -17.01
CA VAL A 205 9.32 11.68 -17.42
C VAL A 205 9.39 11.49 -18.94
N LYS A 206 10.02 12.45 -19.64
CA LYS A 206 10.15 12.46 -21.12
C LYS A 206 10.70 11.14 -21.69
N ARG A 207 11.70 10.55 -21.03
CA ARG A 207 12.34 9.29 -21.45
C ARG A 207 11.38 8.09 -21.39
N LEU A 208 10.55 8.02 -20.35
CA LEU A 208 9.58 6.94 -20.20
C LEU A 208 8.40 7.13 -21.18
N LYS A 209 7.94 8.36 -21.40
CA LYS A 209 6.96 8.66 -22.47
C LYS A 209 7.42 8.20 -23.85
N TYR A 210 8.71 8.37 -24.17
CA TYR A 210 9.29 7.92 -25.44
C TYR A 210 9.22 6.40 -25.62
N HIS A 211 9.60 5.63 -24.60
CA HIS A 211 9.56 4.16 -24.66
C HIS A 211 8.13 3.62 -24.66
N VAL A 212 7.23 4.21 -23.86
CA VAL A 212 5.80 3.86 -23.83
C VAL A 212 5.11 4.21 -25.14
N GLY A 213 5.46 5.37 -25.74
CA GLY A 213 5.01 5.76 -27.08
C GLY A 213 5.48 4.79 -28.17
N ARG A 214 6.74 4.35 -28.14
CA ARG A 214 7.25 3.30 -29.04
C ARG A 214 6.53 1.97 -28.86
N PHE A 215 6.24 1.59 -27.62
CA PHE A 215 5.53 0.35 -27.31
C PHE A 215 4.07 0.40 -27.79
N LEU A 216 3.36 1.52 -27.57
CA LEU A 216 2.03 1.77 -28.16
C LEU A 216 2.06 1.70 -29.69
N CYS A 217 3.09 2.27 -30.31
CA CYS A 217 3.25 2.28 -31.76
C CYS A 217 3.54 0.88 -32.33
N ALA A 218 4.45 0.11 -31.71
CA ALA A 218 4.76 -1.26 -32.09
C ALA A 218 3.56 -2.21 -31.92
N PHE A 219 2.72 -1.98 -30.91
CA PHE A 219 1.52 -2.77 -30.67
C PHE A 219 0.39 -2.42 -31.66
N CYS A 220 0.27 -1.14 -32.07
CA CYS A 220 -0.63 -0.72 -33.14
C CYS A 220 -0.18 -1.25 -34.51
N ALA A 221 1.12 -1.30 -34.79
CA ALA A 221 1.66 -1.79 -36.07
C ALA A 221 1.39 -3.29 -36.33
N HIS A 222 1.14 -4.10 -35.28
CA HIS A 222 0.77 -5.52 -35.41
C HIS A 222 -0.74 -5.78 -35.48
N LYS A 223 -1.59 -4.74 -35.51
CA LYS A 223 -3.03 -4.86 -35.80
C LYS A 223 -3.40 -4.11 -37.08
N TRP A 224 -2.94 -4.63 -38.22
CA TRP A 224 -3.64 -4.47 -39.49
C TRP A 224 -3.77 -5.87 -40.11
N PRO A 225 -4.97 -6.34 -40.48
CA PRO A 225 -5.12 -7.62 -41.14
C PRO A 225 -4.48 -7.48 -42.53
N LEU A 226 -3.37 -8.18 -42.76
CA LEU A 226 -3.02 -8.60 -44.11
C LEU A 226 -4.03 -9.69 -44.46
N THR A 227 -5.12 -9.32 -45.13
CA THR A 227 -5.98 -10.26 -45.84
C THR A 227 -5.14 -10.90 -46.95
N PRO A 228 -5.01 -12.23 -47.03
CA PRO A 228 -4.55 -12.87 -48.26
C PRO A 228 -5.71 -12.88 -49.26
N THR A 229 -5.42 -12.47 -50.48
CA THR A 229 -6.23 -12.68 -51.69
C THR A 229 -6.55 -14.13 -51.93
#